data_AF-X0ZKA4-F1
#
_entry.id   AF-X0ZKA4-F1
#
_cell.length_a   1.000
_cell.length_b   1.000
_cell.length_c   1.000
_cell.angle_alpha   90.00
_cell.angle_beta   90.00
_cell.angle_gamma   90.00
#
_symmetry.space_group_name_H-M   'P 1'
#
loop_
_entity.id
_entity.type
_entity.pdbx_description
1 polymer ?
#
loop_
_entity_poly.entity_id
_entity_poly.type
_entity_poly.pdbx_seq_one_letter_code
_entity_poly.pdbx_strand_id
1 'polypeptide(L)'
;MLLAIRQPFFLSLNPSMTFVGLLEGIGGFNGIMNPISQLTGGWLSDRKGRKRFVVIASLFVISAMIFFLIAGYTKLAFFLIPAMLFFGASAISWPSFDSIIAESVSEEKIAISYSIFMFAGVFPGIFAPKK
;
A
#
# COMPACT_ATOMS: atom_id res chain seq x y z
N MET A 1 0.89 -1.09 10.50
CA MET A 1 2.34 -1.17 10.84
C MET A 1 3.12 0.01 10.27
N LEU A 2 3.16 0.21 8.94
CA LEU A 2 3.86 1.35 8.34
C LEU A 2 3.35 2.71 8.84
N LEU A 3 2.02 2.86 8.99
CA LEU A 3 1.40 4.12 9.41
C LEU A 3 1.92 4.67 10.75
N ALA A 4 2.26 3.81 11.72
CA ALA A 4 2.72 4.24 13.04
C ALA A 4 4.17 4.76 13.02
N ILE A 5 5.03 4.15 12.21
CA ILE A 5 6.47 4.46 12.15
C ILE A 5 6.78 5.48 11.04
N ARG A 6 5.95 5.54 9.99
CA ARG A 6 6.19 6.33 8.79
C ARG A 6 6.35 7.82 9.09
N GLN A 7 5.43 8.41 9.84
CA GLN A 7 5.47 9.85 10.11
C GLN A 7 6.67 10.25 11.00
N PRO A 8 6.96 9.55 12.12
CA PRO A 8 8.20 9.74 12.86
C PRO A 8 9.46 9.55 11.99
N PHE A 9 9.48 8.52 11.13
CA PHE A 9 10.59 8.28 10.20
C PHE A 9 10.78 9.44 9.23
N PHE A 10 9.70 9.97 8.63
CA PHE A 10 9.79 11.13 7.74
C PHE A 10 10.38 12.32 8.47
N LEU A 11 9.86 12.63 9.66
CA LEU A 11 10.35 13.75 10.48
C LEU A 11 11.81 13.58 10.90
N SER A 12 12.30 12.35 11.08
CA SER A 12 13.71 12.07 11.39
C SER A 12 14.68 12.49 10.27
N LEU A 13 14.18 12.69 9.04
CA LEU A 13 14.95 13.20 7.90
C LEU A 13 14.91 14.74 7.80
N ASN A 14 14.33 15.41 8.80
CA ASN A 14 14.15 16.86 8.88
C ASN A 14 13.47 17.54 7.65
N PRO A 15 12.41 16.96 7.04
CA PRO A 15 11.64 17.65 6.01
C PRO A 15 10.74 18.73 6.61
N SER A 16 10.26 19.65 5.77
CA SER A 16 9.20 20.56 6.17
C SER A 16 7.87 19.82 6.34
N MET A 17 6.97 20.35 7.19
CA MET A 17 5.62 19.80 7.33
C MET A 17 4.81 19.86 6.03
N THR A 18 5.02 20.89 5.21
CA THR A 18 4.44 20.99 3.87
C THR A 18 4.87 19.82 2.99
N PHE A 19 6.15 19.43 3.05
CA PHE A 19 6.65 18.28 2.30
C PHE A 19 6.00 16.98 2.76
N VAL A 20 5.86 16.77 4.07
CA VAL A 20 5.14 15.59 4.61
C VAL A 20 3.68 15.58 4.15
N GLY A 21 3.00 16.73 4.17
CA GLY A 21 1.64 16.87 3.66
C GLY A 21 1.53 16.51 2.17
N LEU A 22 2.49 16.95 1.35
CA LEU A 22 2.56 16.58 -0.07
C LEU A 22 2.75 15.07 -0.27
N LEU A 23 3.64 14.44 0.51
CA LEU A 23 3.86 13.00 0.46
C LEU A 23 2.58 12.21 0.78
N GLU A 24 1.85 12.62 1.82
CA GLU A 24 0.56 12.01 2.17
C GLU A 24 -0.51 12.27 1.11
N GLY A 25 -0.56 13.47 0.53
CA GLY A 25 -1.47 13.81 -0.55
C GLY A 25 -1.22 13.03 -1.85
N ILE A 26 0.03 12.62 -2.10
CA ILE A 26 0.37 11.83 -3.29
C ILE A 26 0.14 10.34 -3.04
N GLY A 27 0.81 9.77 -2.04
CA GLY A 27 0.91 8.32 -1.85
C GLY A 27 0.32 7.81 -0.53
N GLY A 28 -0.23 8.70 0.30
CA GLY A 28 -0.88 8.32 1.54
C GLY A 28 -2.16 7.50 1.30
N PHE A 29 -2.78 7.05 2.39
CA PHE A 29 -4.00 6.23 2.31
C PHE A 29 -5.13 6.94 1.53
N ASN A 30 -5.29 8.25 1.78
CA ASN A 30 -6.22 9.12 1.05
C ASN A 30 -5.54 9.94 -0.06
N GLY A 31 -4.33 9.55 -0.47
CA GLY A 31 -3.57 10.24 -1.49
C GLY A 31 -4.08 9.92 -2.90
N ILE A 32 -3.81 10.81 -3.86
CA ILE A 32 -4.34 10.74 -5.22
C ILE A 32 -3.89 9.47 -5.98
N MET A 33 -2.72 8.93 -5.66
CA MET A 33 -2.21 7.74 -6.33
C MET A 33 -3.07 6.50 -6.05
N ASN A 34 -3.70 6.44 -4.88
CA ASN A 34 -4.51 5.30 -4.47
C ASN A 34 -5.75 5.09 -5.36
N PRO A 35 -6.68 6.06 -5.53
CA PRO A 35 -7.84 5.88 -6.41
C PRO A 35 -7.46 5.70 -7.88
N ILE A 36 -6.40 6.36 -8.36
CA ILE A 36 -5.88 6.15 -9.73
C ILE A 36 -5.47 4.67 -9.91
N SER A 37 -4.75 4.13 -8.93
CA SER A 37 -4.26 2.75 -8.99
C SER A 37 -5.40 1.74 -8.90
N GLN A 38 -6.35 1.94 -7.99
CA GLN A 38 -7.52 1.06 -7.89
C GLN A 38 -8.37 1.07 -9.17
N LEU A 39 -8.66 2.26 -9.72
CA LEU A 39 -9.47 2.38 -10.93
C LEU A 39 -8.82 1.68 -12.12
N THR A 40 -7.52 1.94 -12.34
CA THR A 40 -6.77 1.31 -13.44
C THR A 40 -6.56 -0.18 -13.21
N GLY A 41 -6.26 -0.59 -11.97
CA GLY A 41 -6.04 -1.95 -11.55
C GLY A 41 -7.27 -2.83 -11.72
N GLY A 42 -8.44 -2.37 -11.26
CA GLY A 42 -9.71 -3.06 -11.44
C GLY A 42 -9.99 -3.33 -12.92
N TRP A 43 -10.05 -2.25 -13.72
CA TRP A 43 -10.32 -2.33 -15.16
C TRP A 43 -9.34 -3.23 -15.93
N LEU A 44 -8.05 -3.16 -15.61
CA LEU A 44 -7.05 -3.98 -16.26
C LEU A 44 -7.11 -5.45 -15.80
N SER A 45 -7.39 -5.69 -14.51
CA SER A 45 -7.41 -7.03 -13.92
C SER A 45 -8.51 -7.91 -14.48
N ASP A 46 -9.67 -7.32 -14.79
CA ASP A 46 -10.80 -8.02 -15.40
C ASP A 46 -10.47 -8.51 -16.83
N ARG A 47 -9.55 -7.84 -17.54
CA ARG A 47 -9.17 -8.21 -18.91
C ARG A 47 -7.94 -9.10 -19.01
N LYS A 48 -6.94 -8.85 -18.15
CA LYS A 48 -5.61 -9.48 -18.26
C LYS A 48 -5.37 -10.56 -17.19
N GLY A 49 -6.35 -10.79 -16.32
CA GLY A 49 -6.32 -11.76 -15.23
C GLY A 49 -5.87 -11.14 -13.91
N ARG A 50 -6.59 -11.48 -12.83
CA ARG A 50 -6.45 -10.89 -11.49
C ARG A 50 -5.08 -11.13 -10.85
N LYS A 51 -4.55 -12.36 -10.96
CA LYS A 51 -3.27 -12.76 -10.32
C LYS A 51 -2.08 -11.90 -10.74
N ARG A 52 -2.04 -11.41 -11.99
CA ARG A 52 -0.92 -10.57 -12.48
C ARG A 52 -0.82 -9.25 -11.72
N PHE A 53 -1.96 -8.64 -11.37
CA PHE A 53 -1.97 -7.36 -10.66
C PHE A 53 -1.58 -7.50 -9.19
N VAL A 54 -1.83 -8.66 -8.58
CA VAL A 54 -1.29 -8.99 -7.24
C VAL A 54 0.24 -9.03 -7.25
N VAL A 55 0.85 -9.62 -8.29
CA VAL A 55 2.31 -9.64 -8.44
C VAL A 55 2.87 -8.24 -8.68
N ILE A 56 2.23 -7.44 -9.56
CA ILE A 56 2.64 -6.05 -9.82
C ILE A 56 2.57 -5.20 -8.55
N ALA A 57 1.48 -5.30 -7.78
CA ALA A 57 1.37 -4.60 -6.50
C ALA A 57 2.49 -5.01 -5.53
N SER A 58 2.85 -6.30 -5.50
CA SER A 58 3.97 -6.79 -4.69
C SER A 58 5.30 -6.15 -5.10
N LEU A 59 5.55 -6.00 -6.40
CA LEU A 59 6.74 -5.29 -6.92
C LEU A 59 6.74 -3.80 -6.55
N PHE A 60 5.58 -3.15 -6.54
CA PHE A 60 5.45 -1.77 -6.06
C PHE A 60 5.74 -1.66 -4.57
N VAL A 61 5.25 -2.58 -3.73
CA VAL A 61 5.59 -2.61 -2.30
C VAL A 61 7.09 -2.78 -2.10
N ILE A 62 7.72 -3.72 -2.81
CA ILE A 62 9.18 -3.94 -2.72
C ILE A 62 9.93 -2.68 -3.13
N SER A 63 9.55 -2.05 -4.24
CA SER A 63 10.14 -0.80 -4.71
C SER A 63 10.00 0.32 -3.67
N ALA A 64 8.82 0.47 -3.07
CA ALA A 64 8.57 1.44 -2.01
C ALA A 64 9.50 1.21 -0.81
N MET A 65 9.64 -0.04 -0.37
CA MET A 65 10.54 -0.39 0.74
C MET A 65 12.00 -0.08 0.42
N ILE A 66 12.46 -0.35 -0.81
CA ILE A 66 13.82 -0.01 -1.25
C ILE A 66 14.04 1.51 -1.16
N PHE A 67 13.10 2.34 -1.64
CA PHE A 67 13.25 3.79 -1.54
C PHE A 67 13.17 4.31 -0.10
N PHE A 68 12.34 3.72 0.77
CA PHE A 68 12.37 4.06 2.19
C PHE A 68 13.72 3.71 2.83
N LEU A 69 14.32 2.57 2.48
CA LEU A 69 15.65 2.20 2.97
C LEU A 69 16.73 3.17 2.47
N ILE A 70 16.70 3.55 1.18
CA ILE A 70 17.62 4.54 0.61
C ILE A 70 17.47 5.89 1.31
N ALA A 71 16.24 6.36 1.54
CA ALA A 71 15.98 7.60 2.28
C ALA A 71 16.56 7.53 3.72
N GLY A 72 16.38 6.40 4.40
CA GLY A 72 16.88 6.18 5.75
C GLY A 72 18.41 6.10 5.84
N TYR A 73 19.07 5.49 4.84
CA TYR A 73 20.52 5.34 4.75
C TYR A 73 21.22 6.64 4.36
N THR A 74 20.73 7.29 3.30
CA THR A 74 21.32 8.53 2.77
C THR A 74 20.93 9.77 3.56
N LYS A 75 19.90 9.66 4.41
CA LYS A 75 19.24 10.79 5.10
C LYS A 75 18.62 11.83 4.17
N LEU A 76 18.44 11.50 2.89
CA LEU A 76 17.86 12.41 1.90
C LEU A 76 16.35 12.20 1.79
N ALA A 77 15.58 13.19 2.28
CA ALA A 77 14.11 13.15 2.29
C ALA A 77 13.48 13.10 0.88
N PHE A 78 14.20 13.53 -0.16
CA PHE A 78 13.70 13.47 -1.55
C PHE A 78 13.35 12.03 -2.00
N PHE A 79 14.06 11.01 -1.51
CA PHE A 79 13.73 9.61 -1.82
C PHE A 79 12.39 9.14 -1.26
N LEU A 80 11.76 9.91 -0.35
CA LEU A 80 10.41 9.64 0.10
C LEU A 80 9.36 9.83 -1.01
N ILE A 81 9.64 10.65 -2.02
CA ILE A 81 8.73 10.89 -3.16
C ILE A 81 8.49 9.59 -3.95
N PRO A 82 9.52 8.94 -4.54
CA PRO A 82 9.32 7.66 -5.22
C PRO A 82 8.82 6.58 -4.25
N ALA A 83 9.25 6.58 -2.98
CA ALA A 83 8.74 5.63 -1.99
C ALA A 83 7.21 5.73 -1.85
N MET A 84 6.68 6.94 -1.71
CA MET A 84 5.24 7.18 -1.55
C MET A 84 4.47 6.95 -2.85
N LEU A 85 5.04 7.28 -4.01
CA LEU A 85 4.43 6.95 -5.30
C LEU A 85 4.23 5.45 -5.47
N PHE A 86 5.28 4.64 -5.22
CA PHE A 86 5.17 3.19 -5.29
C PHE A 86 4.26 2.62 -4.20
N PHE A 87 4.28 3.18 -2.99
CA PHE A 87 3.40 2.76 -1.91
C PHE A 87 1.93 2.98 -2.28
N GLY A 88 1.56 4.15 -2.80
CA GLY A 88 0.21 4.43 -3.30
C GLY A 88 -0.15 3.58 -4.52
N ALA A 89 0.81 3.34 -5.43
CA ALA A 89 0.65 2.50 -6.61
C ALA A 89 0.30 1.04 -6.28
N SER A 90 0.75 0.55 -5.12
CA SER A 90 0.47 -0.83 -4.67
C SER A 90 -1.03 -1.12 -4.50
N ALA A 91 -1.87 -0.08 -4.36
CA ALA A 91 -3.32 -0.24 -4.29
C ALA A 91 -3.95 -0.81 -5.58
N ILE A 92 -3.18 -0.92 -6.67
CA ILE A 92 -3.61 -1.50 -7.96
C ILE A 92 -4.21 -2.90 -7.83
N SER A 93 -3.86 -3.68 -6.81
CA SER A 93 -4.38 -5.03 -6.61
C SER A 93 -5.59 -5.12 -5.68
N TRP A 94 -6.04 -4.02 -5.04
CA TRP A 94 -7.14 -4.10 -4.07
C TRP A 94 -8.43 -4.64 -4.69
N PRO A 95 -8.90 -4.13 -5.86
CA PRO A 95 -10.09 -4.69 -6.50
C PRO A 95 -9.89 -6.14 -6.94
N SER A 96 -8.64 -6.52 -7.29
CA SER A 96 -8.32 -7.90 -7.65
C SER A 96 -8.48 -8.84 -6.46
N PHE A 97 -8.10 -8.44 -5.25
CA PHE A 97 -8.29 -9.25 -4.04
C PHE A 97 -9.77 -9.45 -3.73
N ASP A 98 -10.56 -8.37 -3.78
CA ASP A 98 -11.99 -8.41 -3.52
C ASP A 98 -12.69 -9.43 -4.44
N SER A 99 -12.41 -9.35 -5.73
CA SER A 99 -13.00 -10.29 -6.69
C SER A 99 -12.45 -11.71 -6.56
N ILE A 100 -11.14 -11.89 -6.29
CA ILE A 100 -10.57 -13.23 -6.06
C ILE A 100 -11.25 -13.90 -4.87
N ILE A 101 -11.46 -13.17 -3.76
CA ILE A 101 -12.11 -13.72 -2.57
C ILE A 101 -13.54 -14.12 -2.91
N ALA A 102 -14.31 -13.24 -3.54
CA ALA A 102 -15.70 -13.51 -3.90
C ALA A 102 -15.86 -14.69 -4.89
N GLU A 103 -14.97 -14.79 -5.88
CA GLU A 103 -14.99 -15.86 -6.89
C GLU A 103 -14.49 -17.22 -6.36
N SER A 104 -13.79 -17.24 -5.23
CA SER A 104 -13.17 -18.46 -4.69
C SER A 104 -14.06 -19.24 -3.72
N VAL A 105 -15.22 -18.71 -3.35
CA VAL A 105 -16.11 -19.29 -2.32
C VAL A 105 -17.58 -19.20 -2.72
N SER A 106 -18.46 -19.97 -2.06
CA SER A 106 -19.90 -19.85 -2.24
C SER A 106 -20.44 -18.56 -1.60
N GLU A 107 -21.60 -18.08 -2.04
CA GLU A 107 -22.21 -16.82 -1.59
C GLU A 107 -22.33 -16.72 -0.07
N GLU A 108 -22.70 -17.82 0.60
CA GLU A 108 -22.87 -17.88 2.06
C GLU A 108 -21.54 -17.71 2.82
N LYS A 109 -20.42 -17.96 2.15
CA LYS A 109 -19.07 -17.92 2.73
C LYS A 109 -18.29 -16.66 2.39
N ILE A 110 -18.84 -15.76 1.57
CA ILE A 110 -18.15 -14.53 1.17
C ILE A 110 -17.79 -13.70 2.41
N ALA A 111 -18.76 -13.43 3.29
CA ALA A 111 -18.56 -12.58 4.46
C ALA A 111 -17.46 -13.09 5.41
N ILE A 112 -17.45 -14.40 5.71
CA ILE A 112 -16.43 -15.00 6.59
C ILE A 112 -15.05 -15.02 5.91
N SER A 113 -15.00 -15.23 4.60
CA SER A 113 -13.74 -15.24 3.84
C SER A 113 -13.10 -13.86 3.81
N TYR A 114 -13.88 -12.80 3.60
CA TYR A 114 -13.42 -11.41 3.75
C TYR A 114 -12.95 -11.13 5.18
N SER A 115 -13.67 -11.61 6.19
CA SER A 115 -13.32 -11.40 7.60
C SER A 115 -11.97 -12.05 7.95
N ILE A 116 -11.74 -13.29 7.50
CA ILE A 116 -10.47 -14.00 7.68
C ILE A 116 -9.34 -13.27 6.95
N PHE A 117 -9.57 -12.83 5.71
CA PHE A 117 -8.58 -12.11 4.92
C PHE A 117 -8.17 -10.78 5.58
N MET A 118 -9.15 -9.99 6.02
CA MET A 118 -8.91 -8.73 6.73
C MET A 118 -8.21 -8.97 8.07
N PHE A 119 -8.61 -9.99 8.82
CA PHE A 119 -7.95 -10.36 10.07
C PHE A 119 -6.48 -10.73 9.83
N ALA A 120 -6.18 -11.53 8.81
CA ALA A 120 -4.81 -11.89 8.45
C ALA A 120 -3.95 -10.67 8.09
N GLY A 121 -4.55 -9.62 7.51
CA GLY A 121 -3.87 -8.36 7.21
C GLY A 121 -3.54 -7.51 8.45
N VAL A 122 -4.39 -7.54 9.48
CA VAL A 122 -4.23 -6.72 10.70
C VAL A 122 -3.46 -7.45 11.80
N PHE A 123 -3.62 -8.77 11.90
CA PHE A 123 -3.07 -9.60 12.98
C PHE A 123 -1.55 -9.42 13.21
N PRO A 124 -0.68 -9.39 12.17
CA PRO A 124 0.75 -9.10 12.38
C PRO A 124 1.01 -7.76 13.06
N GLY A 125 0.12 -6.77 12.87
CA GLY A 125 0.21 -5.46 13.48
C GLY A 125 0.03 -5.46 15.00
N ILE A 126 -0.54 -6.51 15.60
CA ILE A 126 -0.68 -6.66 17.06
C ILE A 126 0.69 -6.78 17.73
N PHE A 127 1.63 -7.46 17.07
CA PHE A 127 2.98 -7.68 17.58
C PHE A 127 3.97 -6.58 17.15
N ALA A 128 3.52 -5.64 16.33
CA ALA A 128 4.37 -4.55 15.88
C ALA A 128 4.69 -3.58 17.04
N PRO A 129 5.95 -3.13 17.18
CA PRO A 129 6.34 -2.20 18.23
C PRO A 129 5.57 -0.88 18.10
N LYS A 130 5.02 -0.37 19.22
CA LYS A 130 4.25 0.87 19.31
C LYS A 130 5.07 2.09 19.74
N LYS A 131 6.39 2.07 19.53
CA LYS A 131 7.31 3.12 20.00
C LYS A 131 7.59 4.15 18.92
#